data_AF-A0A7Y2E1X8-F1
#
_entry.id   AF-A0A7Y2E1X8-F1
#
_cell.length_a   1.000
_cell.length_b   1.000
_cell.length_c   1.000
_cell.angle_alpha   90.00
_cell.angle_beta   90.00
_cell.angle_gamma   90.00
#
_symmetry.space_group_name_H-M   'P 1'
#
loop_
_entity.id
_entity.type
_entity.pdbx_description
1 polymer ?
#
loop_
_entity_poly.entity_id
_entity_poly.type
_entity_poly.pdbx_seq_one_letter_code
_entity_poly.pdbx_strand_id
1 'polypeptide(L)'
;TIATACGYADGSARRGVVFLGDLALLHDLNSLQAAADRDLIVVVINNDGGGIFSYLPIRRHENVFERFFGTPHGLSFEHAARMFALDYARPETIDEYRSTLEKAIASNDGALIEIRTDRTENYEEQRRLLVALADRTTRAIEDGGHA
;
A
#
# COMPACT_ATOMS: atom_id res chain seq x y z
N THR A 1 5.65 -11.83 -2.95
CA THR A 1 5.52 -10.98 -1.75
C THR A 1 4.71 -11.64 -0.67
N ILE A 2 3.44 -12.00 -0.91
CA ILE A 2 2.58 -12.70 0.04
C ILE A 2 3.16 -14.06 0.42
N ALA A 3 3.67 -14.84 -0.55
CA ALA A 3 4.29 -16.14 -0.26
C ALA A 3 5.47 -16.01 0.73
N THR A 4 6.29 -14.97 0.55
CA THR A 4 7.39 -14.64 1.47
C THR A 4 6.88 -14.27 2.86
N ALA A 5 5.81 -13.46 2.95
CA ALA A 5 5.19 -13.10 4.22
C ALA A 5 4.60 -14.32 4.93
N CYS A 6 3.98 -15.26 4.19
CA CYS A 6 3.52 -16.54 4.72
C CYS A 6 4.69 -17.36 5.30
N GLY A 7 5.79 -17.47 4.56
CA GLY A 7 6.99 -18.18 5.05
C GLY A 7 7.60 -17.55 6.29
N TYR A 8 7.56 -16.21 6.41
CA TYR A 8 7.98 -15.51 7.62
C TYR A 8 7.05 -15.78 8.81
N ALA A 9 5.72 -15.77 8.59
CA ALA A 9 4.73 -16.08 9.62
C ALA A 9 4.93 -17.50 10.15
N ASP A 10 5.13 -18.48 9.25
CA ASP A 10 5.42 -19.88 9.61
C ASP A 10 6.71 -19.99 10.44
N GLY A 11 7.81 -19.39 9.96
CA GLY A 11 9.10 -19.47 10.63
C GLY A 11 9.15 -18.73 11.97
N SER A 12 8.32 -17.70 12.16
CA SER A 12 8.24 -16.92 13.41
C SER A 12 7.19 -17.44 14.38
N ALA A 13 6.36 -18.41 13.97
CA ALA A 13 5.19 -18.89 14.71
C ALA A 13 4.28 -17.73 15.19
N ARG A 14 4.17 -16.68 14.37
CA ARG A 14 3.36 -15.50 14.65
C ARG A 14 2.54 -15.13 13.42
N ARG A 15 1.28 -14.80 13.65
CA ARG A 15 0.44 -14.19 12.64
C ARG A 15 1.02 -12.84 12.21
N GLY A 16 1.05 -12.60 10.91
CA GLY A 16 1.64 -11.40 10.32
C GLY A 16 0.60 -10.47 9.70
N VAL A 17 1.00 -9.21 9.55
CA VAL A 17 0.36 -8.24 8.65
C VAL A 17 1.35 -7.93 7.55
N VAL A 18 0.95 -8.06 6.28
CA VAL A 18 1.77 -7.68 5.13
C VAL A 18 1.19 -6.43 4.47
N PHE A 19 2.05 -5.45 4.22
CA PHE A 19 1.72 -4.25 3.44
C PHE A 19 2.38 -4.36 2.07
N LEU A 20 1.60 -4.15 1.01
CA LEU A 20 2.09 -4.19 -0.38
C LEU A 20 1.28 -3.29 -1.30
N GLY A 21 1.84 -3.01 -2.50
CA GLY A 21 1.10 -2.34 -3.58
C GLY A 21 0.23 -3.30 -4.37
N ASP A 22 -0.77 -2.76 -5.06
CA ASP A 22 -1.64 -3.44 -6.02
C ASP A 22 -0.92 -4.29 -7.07
N LEU A 23 0.11 -3.77 -7.76
CA LEU A 23 0.87 -4.55 -8.75
C LEU A 23 1.62 -5.72 -8.11
N ALA A 24 2.12 -5.54 -6.89
CA ALA A 24 2.79 -6.61 -6.15
C ALA A 24 1.80 -7.69 -5.71
N LEU A 25 0.56 -7.30 -5.37
CA LEU A 25 -0.53 -8.24 -5.12
C LEU A 25 -0.94 -8.98 -6.40
N LEU A 26 -1.10 -8.29 -7.53
CA LEU A 26 -1.43 -8.92 -8.82
C LEU A 26 -0.35 -9.93 -9.26
N HIS A 27 0.93 -9.59 -9.08
CA HIS A 27 2.03 -10.49 -9.39
C HIS A 27 2.00 -11.77 -8.54
N ASP A 28 1.55 -11.69 -7.29
CA ASP A 28 1.56 -12.79 -6.33
C ASP A 28 0.14 -13.22 -5.91
N LEU A 29 -0.83 -13.07 -6.81
CA LEU A 29 -2.26 -13.15 -6.48
C LEU A 29 -2.68 -14.53 -5.98
N ASN A 30 -2.12 -15.59 -6.57
CA ASN A 30 -2.42 -16.97 -6.17
C ASN A 30 -1.92 -17.31 -4.75
N SER A 31 -0.97 -16.54 -4.21
CA SER A 31 -0.48 -16.72 -2.85
C SER A 31 -1.50 -16.26 -1.79
N LEU A 32 -2.61 -15.63 -2.19
CA LEU A 32 -3.75 -15.40 -1.29
C LEU A 32 -4.32 -16.70 -0.72
N GLN A 33 -4.22 -17.83 -1.44
CA GLN A 33 -4.59 -19.14 -0.89
C GLN A 33 -3.74 -19.47 0.36
N ALA A 34 -2.41 -19.30 0.27
CA ALA A 34 -1.52 -19.57 1.38
C ALA A 34 -1.70 -18.59 2.53
N ALA A 35 -2.09 -17.33 2.22
CA ALA A 35 -2.44 -16.32 3.21
C ALA A 35 -3.71 -16.71 3.98
N ALA A 36 -4.73 -17.20 3.30
CA ALA A 36 -5.97 -17.70 3.92
C ALA A 36 -5.69 -18.86 4.88
N ASP A 37 -4.89 -19.84 4.47
CA ASP A 37 -4.53 -21.00 5.30
C ASP A 37 -3.74 -20.64 6.58
N ARG A 38 -3.24 -19.41 6.69
CA ARG A 38 -2.38 -18.90 7.79
C ARG A 38 -2.99 -17.71 8.52
N ASP A 39 -4.23 -17.38 8.19
CA ASP A 39 -4.93 -16.21 8.71
C ASP A 39 -4.14 -14.90 8.52
N LEU A 40 -3.32 -14.78 7.47
CA LEU A 40 -2.50 -13.60 7.25
C LEU A 40 -3.40 -12.38 6.93
N ILE A 41 -3.08 -11.22 7.51
CA ILE A 41 -3.74 -9.97 7.15
C ILE A 41 -2.94 -9.32 6.02
N VAL A 42 -3.59 -9.13 4.87
CA VAL A 42 -3.04 -8.50 3.68
C VAL A 42 -3.61 -7.09 3.56
N VAL A 43 -2.76 -6.07 3.71
CA VAL A 43 -3.13 -4.67 3.48
C VAL A 43 -2.54 -4.22 2.16
N VAL A 44 -3.41 -3.97 1.17
CA VAL A 44 -3.00 -3.52 -0.16
C VAL A 44 -3.26 -2.03 -0.34
N ILE A 45 -2.23 -1.30 -0.77
CA ILE A 45 -2.35 0.08 -1.23
C ILE A 45 -2.60 0.04 -2.75
N ASN A 46 -3.85 0.29 -3.13
CA ASN A 46 -4.28 0.33 -4.52
C ASN A 46 -4.27 1.78 -5.02
N ASN A 47 -3.29 2.12 -5.86
CA ASN A 47 -3.18 3.43 -6.51
C ASN A 47 -3.28 3.32 -8.03
N ASP A 48 -3.85 2.20 -8.49
CA ASP A 48 -4.02 1.83 -9.88
C ASP A 48 -2.70 1.81 -10.65
N GLY A 49 -1.73 1.04 -10.14
CA GLY A 49 -0.51 0.67 -10.84
C GLY A 49 0.79 1.14 -10.19
N GLY A 50 1.74 1.58 -11.02
CA GLY A 50 3.12 1.86 -10.64
C GLY A 50 3.31 3.18 -9.89
N GLY A 51 2.68 3.35 -8.72
CA GLY A 51 2.71 4.55 -7.88
C GLY A 51 4.06 5.28 -7.78
N ILE A 52 5.13 4.51 -7.58
CA ILE A 52 6.48 5.03 -7.39
C ILE A 52 7.03 5.80 -8.59
N PHE A 53 6.62 5.46 -9.82
CA PHE A 53 7.15 6.08 -11.03
C PHE A 53 6.71 7.54 -11.17
N SER A 54 5.65 7.97 -10.46
CA SER A 54 5.23 9.37 -10.41
C SER A 54 6.25 10.30 -9.76
N TYR A 55 7.17 9.77 -8.95
CA TYR A 55 8.23 10.53 -8.28
C TYR A 55 9.52 10.61 -9.09
N LEU A 56 9.61 9.85 -10.18
CA LEU A 56 10.80 9.79 -11.02
C LEU A 56 10.70 10.77 -12.20
N PRO A 57 11.83 11.27 -12.74
CA PRO A 57 11.82 12.18 -13.89
C PRO A 57 11.06 11.65 -15.11
N ILE A 58 10.94 10.32 -15.24
CA ILE A 58 10.22 9.65 -16.32
C ILE A 58 8.75 10.08 -16.42
N ARG A 59 8.13 10.56 -15.33
CA ARG A 59 6.77 11.11 -15.33
C ARG A 59 6.57 12.24 -16.35
N ARG A 60 7.62 12.99 -16.68
CA ARG A 60 7.56 14.08 -17.68
C ARG A 60 7.35 13.60 -19.11
N HIS A 61 7.48 12.29 -19.36
CA HIS A 61 7.28 11.68 -20.68
C HIS A 61 5.85 11.12 -20.80
N GLU A 62 4.85 12.01 -20.77
CA GLU A 62 3.41 11.68 -20.71
C GLU A 62 2.96 10.71 -21.82
N ASN A 63 3.56 10.81 -23.01
CA ASN A 63 3.23 9.97 -24.17
C ASN A 63 3.56 8.48 -23.98
N VAL A 64 4.44 8.13 -23.04
CA VAL A 64 4.87 6.75 -22.78
C VAL A 64 4.68 6.33 -21.33
N PHE A 65 4.52 7.29 -20.42
CA PHE A 65 4.52 7.04 -18.98
C PHE A 65 3.44 6.05 -18.55
N GLU A 66 2.17 6.33 -18.86
CA GLU A 66 1.06 5.48 -18.40
C GLU A 66 1.15 4.06 -18.95
N ARG A 67 1.58 3.91 -20.20
CA ARG A 67 1.65 2.60 -20.86
C ARG A 67 2.73 1.70 -20.27
N PHE A 68 3.91 2.25 -19.95
CA PHE A 68 5.08 1.43 -19.61
C PHE A 68 5.50 1.50 -18.14
N PHE A 69 5.02 2.51 -17.40
CA PHE A 69 5.40 2.72 -16.00
C PHE A 69 4.18 2.82 -15.10
N GLY A 70 3.19 3.63 -15.48
CA GLY A 70 1.96 3.80 -14.71
C GLY A 70 1.16 2.50 -14.63
N THR A 71 1.02 1.80 -15.76
CA THR A 71 0.35 0.49 -15.90
C THR A 71 -0.96 0.36 -15.10
N PRO A 72 -1.93 1.29 -15.28
CA PRO A 72 -3.22 1.19 -14.60
C PRO A 72 -3.95 -0.07 -15.06
N HIS A 73 -4.65 -0.72 -14.12
CA HIS A 73 -5.33 -1.98 -14.33
C HIS A 73 -6.84 -1.92 -14.04
N GLY A 74 -7.30 -0.94 -13.26
CA GLY A 74 -8.72 -0.68 -12.98
C GLY A 74 -9.40 -1.77 -12.13
N LEU A 75 -8.64 -2.56 -11.39
CA LEU A 75 -9.15 -3.72 -10.64
C LEU A 75 -9.43 -3.36 -9.17
N SER A 76 -10.44 -4.02 -8.60
CA SER A 76 -10.57 -4.21 -7.15
C SER A 76 -10.12 -5.62 -6.77
N PHE A 77 -9.79 -5.83 -5.50
CA PHE A 77 -9.39 -7.13 -4.98
C PHE A 77 -10.51 -7.85 -4.21
N GLU A 78 -11.71 -7.29 -4.16
CA GLU A 78 -12.90 -7.90 -3.53
C GLU A 78 -13.17 -9.31 -4.05
N HIS A 79 -13.18 -9.49 -5.38
CA HIS A 79 -13.43 -10.80 -5.97
C HIS A 79 -12.29 -11.80 -5.73
N ALA A 80 -11.05 -11.32 -5.64
CA ALA A 80 -9.91 -12.17 -5.28
C ALA A 80 -10.02 -12.62 -3.83
N ALA A 81 -10.33 -11.72 -2.89
CA ALA A 81 -10.56 -12.08 -1.50
C ALA A 81 -11.68 -13.12 -1.37
N ARG A 82 -12.81 -12.90 -2.04
CA ARG A 82 -13.92 -13.87 -2.10
C ARG A 82 -13.51 -15.22 -2.69
N MET A 83 -12.67 -15.23 -3.73
CA MET A 83 -12.20 -16.46 -4.38
C MET A 83 -11.38 -17.33 -3.43
N PHE A 84 -10.57 -16.71 -2.57
CA PHE A 84 -9.69 -17.40 -1.61
C PHE A 84 -10.25 -17.45 -0.19
N ALA A 85 -11.54 -17.12 0.00
CA ALA A 85 -12.23 -17.12 1.29
C ALA A 85 -11.56 -16.25 2.38
N LEU A 86 -11.02 -15.10 1.97
CA LEU A 86 -10.54 -14.05 2.89
C LEU A 86 -11.66 -13.05 3.17
N ASP A 87 -11.72 -12.56 4.41
CA ASP A 87 -12.54 -11.40 4.74
C ASP A 87 -12.06 -10.19 3.93
N TYR A 88 -13.00 -9.40 3.41
CA TYR A 88 -12.67 -8.22 2.61
C TYR A 88 -13.18 -6.95 3.26
N ALA A 89 -12.33 -5.93 3.29
CA ALA A 89 -12.71 -4.58 3.68
C ALA A 89 -12.05 -3.54 2.80
N ARG A 90 -12.78 -2.44 2.54
CA ARG A 90 -12.27 -1.28 1.80
C ARG A 90 -12.60 0.00 2.57
N PRO A 91 -11.87 0.30 3.66
CA PRO A 91 -12.10 1.50 4.45
C PRO A 91 -11.84 2.76 3.59
N GLU A 92 -12.67 3.78 3.76
CA GLU A 92 -12.57 5.04 3.02
C GLU A 92 -11.92 6.15 3.86
N THR A 93 -11.72 5.92 5.16
CA THR A 93 -11.06 6.85 6.09
C THR A 93 -9.98 6.17 6.93
N ILE A 94 -9.07 6.97 7.50
CA ILE A 94 -8.02 6.47 8.42
C ILE A 94 -8.63 5.83 9.67
N ASP A 95 -9.73 6.38 10.20
CA ASP A 95 -10.38 5.84 11.40
C ASP A 95 -11.11 4.53 11.09
N GLU A 96 -11.77 4.44 9.93
CA GLU A 96 -12.32 3.17 9.44
C GLU A 96 -11.23 2.12 9.26
N TYR A 97 -10.11 2.50 8.65
CA TYR A 97 -8.96 1.61 8.46
C TYR A 97 -8.41 1.11 9.81
N ARG A 98 -8.22 2.01 10.78
CA ARG A 98 -7.76 1.64 12.13
C ARG A 98 -8.71 0.62 12.76
N SER A 99 -10.01 0.91 12.76
CA SER A 99 -11.01 0.02 13.34
C SER A 99 -11.11 -1.33 12.62
N THR A 100 -10.91 -1.34 11.30
CA THR A 100 -10.92 -2.55 10.46
C THR A 100 -9.71 -3.43 10.78
N LEU A 101 -8.52 -2.83 10.85
CA LEU A 101 -7.30 -3.55 11.18
C LEU A 101 -7.34 -4.12 12.60
N GLU A 102 -7.83 -3.35 13.58
CA GLU A 102 -8.00 -3.82 14.96
C GLU A 102 -8.93 -5.02 15.05
N LYS A 103 -10.06 -4.98 14.33
CA LYS A 103 -10.99 -6.12 14.23
C LYS A 103 -10.34 -7.34 13.58
N ALA A 104 -9.63 -7.16 12.47
CA ALA A 104 -8.93 -8.25 11.79
C ALA A 104 -7.86 -8.87 12.68
N ILE A 105 -7.11 -8.07 13.45
CA ILE A 105 -6.13 -8.57 14.41
C ILE A 105 -6.82 -9.41 15.50
N ALA A 106 -8.01 -9.02 15.95
CA ALA A 106 -8.76 -9.71 16.98
C ALA A 106 -9.54 -10.96 16.50
N SER A 107 -9.91 -11.06 15.21
CA SER A 107 -10.78 -12.13 14.71
C SER A 107 -10.12 -13.49 14.54
N ASN A 108 -8.79 -13.57 14.60
CA ASN A 108 -7.99 -14.77 14.24
C ASN A 108 -8.22 -15.29 12.80
N ASP A 109 -8.95 -14.59 11.94
CA ASP A 109 -9.21 -14.99 10.55
C ASP A 109 -8.34 -14.21 9.54
N GLY A 110 -8.02 -14.80 8.39
CA GLY A 110 -7.34 -14.09 7.30
C GLY A 110 -8.19 -12.97 6.71
N ALA A 111 -7.57 -11.83 6.37
CA ALA A 111 -8.28 -10.68 5.81
C ALA A 111 -7.48 -9.99 4.70
N LEU A 112 -8.20 -9.42 3.73
CA LEU A 112 -7.69 -8.52 2.71
C LEU A 112 -8.33 -7.13 2.86
N ILE A 113 -7.49 -6.16 3.25
CA ILE A 113 -7.87 -4.76 3.46
C ILE A 113 -7.34 -3.94 2.27
N GLU A 114 -8.23 -3.48 1.40
CA GLU A 114 -7.89 -2.64 0.24
C GLU A 114 -8.00 -1.16 0.61
N ILE A 115 -6.88 -0.44 0.56
CA ILE A 115 -6.83 1.02 0.73
C ILE A 115 -6.67 1.64 -0.65
N ARG A 116 -7.67 2.39 -1.10
CA ARG A 116 -7.60 3.12 -2.36
C ARG A 116 -6.99 4.50 -2.15
N THR A 117 -6.07 4.86 -3.03
CA THR A 117 -5.44 6.20 -3.03
C THR A 117 -5.31 6.69 -4.48
N ASP A 118 -5.19 8.00 -4.67
CA ASP A 118 -4.93 8.57 -5.99
C ASP A 118 -3.43 8.87 -6.16
N ARG A 119 -2.87 8.44 -7.29
CA ARG A 119 -1.44 8.57 -7.55
C ARG A 119 -1.00 10.01 -7.78
N THR A 120 -1.89 10.87 -8.27
CA THR A 120 -1.63 12.30 -8.46
C THR A 120 -1.67 13.03 -7.12
N GLU A 121 -2.71 12.80 -6.31
CA GLU A 121 -2.84 13.36 -4.97
C GLU A 121 -1.65 12.96 -4.07
N ASN A 122 -1.28 11.68 -4.09
CA ASN A 122 -0.11 11.18 -3.35
C ASN A 122 1.17 11.96 -3.73
N TYR A 123 1.37 12.21 -5.03
CA TYR A 123 2.52 12.97 -5.50
C TYR A 123 2.50 14.42 -5.01
N GLU A 124 1.35 15.08 -5.15
CA GLU A 124 1.19 16.48 -4.76
C GLU A 124 1.40 16.67 -3.27
N GLU A 125 0.86 15.76 -2.45
CA GLU A 125 1.01 15.77 -1.01
C GLU A 125 2.47 15.55 -0.59
N GLN A 126 3.16 14.55 -1.16
CA GLN A 126 4.58 14.36 -0.88
C GLN A 126 5.39 15.61 -1.25
N ARG A 127 5.13 16.23 -2.41
CA ARG A 127 5.80 17.46 -2.82
C ARG A 127 5.53 18.60 -1.84
N ARG A 128 4.29 18.76 -1.38
CA ARG A 128 3.90 19.77 -0.39
C ARG A 128 4.67 19.58 0.91
N LEU A 129 4.76 18.35 1.41
CA LEU A 129 5.49 18.01 2.64
C LEU A 129 7.00 18.27 2.50
N LEU A 130 7.60 17.90 1.37
CA LEU A 130 9.03 18.13 1.13
C LEU A 130 9.38 19.61 1.04
N VAL A 131 8.54 20.43 0.39
CA VAL A 131 8.72 21.89 0.36
C VAL A 131 8.60 22.49 1.75
N ALA A 132 7.55 22.11 2.50
CA ALA A 132 7.36 22.59 3.87
C ALA A 132 8.51 22.18 4.80
N LEU A 133 9.08 20.98 4.62
CA LEU A 133 10.25 20.53 5.35
C LEU A 133 11.48 21.37 5.01
N ALA A 134 11.75 21.58 3.72
CA ALA A 134 12.89 22.37 3.25
C ALA A 134 12.84 23.81 3.81
N ASP A 135 11.68 24.47 3.73
CA ASP A 135 11.48 25.82 4.26
C ASP A 135 11.75 25.91 5.76
N ARG A 136 11.27 24.92 6.54
CA ARG A 136 11.51 24.85 7.98
C ARG A 136 12.98 24.62 8.31
N THR A 137 13.66 23.77 7.55
CA THR A 137 15.09 23.50 7.74
C THR A 137 15.94 24.72 7.39
N THR A 138 15.64 25.43 6.30
CA THR A 138 16.36 26.67 5.94
C THR A 138 16.22 27.73 7.02
N ARG A 139 15.01 27.99 7.51
CA ARG A 139 14.79 28.95 8.62
C ARG A 139 15.57 28.57 9.88
N ALA A 140 15.55 27.28 10.26
CA ALA A 140 16.28 26.81 11.43
C ALA A 140 17.81 26.96 11.30
N ILE A 141 18.36 26.83 10.09
CA ILE A 141 19.79 27.06 9.83
C ILE A 141 20.12 28.55 9.91
N GLU A 142 19.26 29.42 9.34
CA GLU A 142 19.44 30.88 9.38
C GLU A 142 19.35 31.42 10.82
N ASP A 143 18.37 30.96 11.59
CA ASP A 143 18.16 31.37 13.00
C ASP A 143 19.25 30.80 13.93
N GLY A 144 19.80 29.62 13.62
CA GLY A 144 20.84 28.95 14.42
C GLY A 144 22.27 29.39 14.11
N GLY A 145 22.51 30.08 13.00
CA GLY A 145 23.83 30.58 12.58
C GLY A 145 24.25 31.92 13.21
N HIS A 146 23.50 32.42 14.19
CA HIS A 146 23.75 33.71 14.88
C HIS A 146 24.06 33.55 16.38
N ALA A 147 24.35 32.33 16.85
CA ALA A 147 24.84 32.02 18.19
C ALA A 147 26.31 31.57 18.15
#